data_AF-A0A1V0G0A3-F1
#
_entry.id   AF-A0A1V0G0A3-F1
#
_cell.length_a   1.000
_cell.length_b   1.000
_cell.length_c   1.000
_cell.angle_alpha   90.00
_cell.angle_beta   90.00
_cell.angle_gamma   90.00
#
_symmetry.space_group_name_H-M   'P 1'
#
loop_
_entity.id
_entity.type
_entity.pdbx_description
1 polymer ?
#
loop_
_entity_poly.entity_id
_entity_poly.type
_entity_poly.pdbx_seq_one_letter_code
_entity_poly.pdbx_strand_id
1 'polypeptide(L)'
;MITTRQPLKLLLVATVVVAATVATKIEDASPSTKLNTPCLLQQYLAKKLGDIQRKAEEAQQTLEDNRQQTTQWLLASLKATGKQRIAFALLHTMGEANYAEQRRQLATLEETAATATAVINRRIGAVAQAMLLNTGKISDDIDALTGTPAAAPDVALTLNPTAATDLSCKLQVDGTIKEGQTTLTDTTSKKVSLVKDDKLKSLALSGKPTLRCTKNDNTEENWGETTNDLKCSDSQTTGNRDRKIKLLLGSNKLFSTLPGADTELKTGGSTKVCADLQGVTEKLWPTDAEVTAVICKGLDGPAPIQALSAIKLDSLAGNQHIKDAIATLYEKKATPTETVDILNDLFGKDAAAFEATYIKGAATTEYQYANGENTGSEQLSKIVAGSKVGSAIAVLRKTELLKPQKTATGSKYEEKESDKKIGTEDKTGDKKEGDNKTTTNTTGSNSFVINKTPLLIAFLLF
;
A
#
# COMPACT_ATOMS: atom_id res chain seq x y z
N MET A 1 4.30 -30.11 -54.89
CA MET A 1 3.73 -30.77 -53.70
C MET A 1 4.64 -30.49 -52.52
N ILE A 2 4.27 -29.52 -51.69
CA ILE A 2 5.03 -29.10 -50.50
C ILE A 2 4.26 -29.61 -49.28
N THR A 3 4.82 -30.60 -48.59
CA THR A 3 4.29 -31.09 -47.31
C THR A 3 4.99 -30.35 -46.17
N THR A 4 4.29 -29.44 -45.54
CA THR A 4 4.70 -28.72 -44.33
C THR A 4 4.52 -29.61 -43.10
N ARG A 5 5.62 -29.86 -42.37
CA ARG A 5 5.61 -30.49 -41.04
C ARG A 5 5.36 -29.41 -39.97
N GLN A 6 4.30 -29.56 -39.19
CA GLN A 6 4.09 -28.81 -37.94
C GLN A 6 4.98 -29.38 -36.82
N PRO A 7 5.66 -28.54 -36.01
CA PRO A 7 6.27 -28.99 -34.78
C PRO A 7 5.26 -28.98 -33.62
N LEU A 8 4.95 -30.17 -33.11
CA LEU A 8 4.22 -30.41 -31.87
C LEU A 8 5.09 -29.91 -30.69
N LYS A 9 4.74 -28.77 -30.10
CA LYS A 9 5.36 -28.29 -28.85
C LYS A 9 4.83 -29.12 -27.69
N LEU A 10 5.63 -30.09 -27.25
CA LEU A 10 5.41 -30.85 -26.02
C LEU A 10 5.70 -29.92 -24.83
N LEU A 11 4.67 -29.46 -24.14
CA LEU A 11 4.80 -28.70 -22.90
C LEU A 11 5.13 -29.69 -21.77
N LEU A 12 6.40 -29.79 -21.40
CA LEU A 12 6.85 -30.57 -20.24
C LEU A 12 6.43 -29.81 -18.97
N VAL A 13 5.32 -30.22 -18.34
CA VAL A 13 4.96 -29.76 -17.00
C VAL A 13 5.87 -30.47 -16.01
N ALA A 14 6.96 -29.82 -15.62
CA ALA A 14 7.77 -30.26 -14.50
C ALA A 14 6.96 -30.05 -13.21
N THR A 15 6.32 -31.12 -12.73
CA THR A 15 5.79 -31.18 -11.36
C THR A 15 6.97 -31.15 -10.40
N VAL A 16 7.36 -29.94 -9.97
CA VAL A 16 8.17 -29.74 -8.78
C VAL A 16 7.33 -30.20 -7.61
N VAL A 17 7.67 -31.36 -7.03
CA VAL A 17 7.19 -31.76 -5.72
C VAL A 17 7.83 -30.80 -4.72
N VAL A 18 7.17 -29.65 -4.48
CA VAL A 18 7.48 -28.81 -3.33
C VAL A 18 7.09 -29.65 -2.12
N ALA A 19 8.07 -30.18 -1.40
CA ALA A 19 7.84 -30.69 -0.07
C ALA A 19 7.18 -29.55 0.70
N ALA A 20 5.90 -29.70 1.03
CA ALA A 20 5.15 -28.74 1.81
C ALA A 20 5.78 -28.71 3.20
N THR A 21 6.77 -27.83 3.39
CA THR A 21 7.25 -27.44 4.70
C THR A 21 6.03 -26.91 5.44
N VAL A 22 5.66 -27.57 6.52
CA VAL A 22 4.55 -27.14 7.38
C VAL A 22 4.94 -25.76 7.90
N ALA A 23 4.38 -24.72 7.30
CA ALA A 23 4.69 -23.35 7.69
C ALA A 23 4.29 -23.17 9.16
N THR A 24 5.25 -22.79 9.99
CA THR A 24 4.99 -22.53 11.41
C THR A 24 4.14 -21.27 11.50
N LYS A 25 2.99 -21.37 12.20
CA LYS A 25 2.04 -20.25 12.30
C LYS A 25 2.34 -19.36 13.50
N ILE A 26 2.12 -18.06 13.31
CA ILE A 26 2.04 -17.06 14.36
C ILE A 26 0.55 -16.84 14.64
N GLU A 27 0.13 -17.10 15.87
CA GLU A 27 -1.28 -17.14 16.27
C GLU A 27 -1.57 -16.12 17.38
N ASP A 28 -2.83 -15.67 17.49
CA ASP A 28 -3.27 -14.66 18.45
C ASP A 28 -3.09 -15.05 19.93
N ALA A 29 -2.93 -16.35 20.26
CA ALA A 29 -2.75 -16.79 21.63
C ALA A 29 -1.49 -16.18 22.26
N SER A 30 -0.36 -16.28 21.54
CA SER A 30 0.94 -15.84 22.01
C SER A 30 1.94 -15.58 20.85
N PRO A 31 1.72 -14.55 20.02
CA PRO A 31 2.62 -14.24 18.89
C PRO A 31 4.10 -14.15 19.29
N SER A 32 4.40 -13.55 20.45
CA SER A 32 5.74 -13.40 21.03
C SER A 32 6.54 -14.70 21.18
N THR A 33 5.88 -15.85 21.35
CA THR A 33 6.55 -17.16 21.48
C THR A 33 7.22 -17.62 20.18
N LYS A 34 6.68 -17.20 19.03
CA LYS A 34 7.24 -17.46 17.70
C LYS A 34 8.10 -16.30 17.21
N LEU A 35 7.85 -15.11 17.72
CA LEU A 35 8.62 -13.89 17.43
C LEU A 35 9.61 -13.61 18.56
N ASN A 36 10.48 -14.59 18.82
CA ASN A 36 11.39 -14.62 19.97
C ASN A 36 12.66 -13.78 19.79
N THR A 37 12.90 -13.23 18.60
CA THR A 37 14.04 -12.34 18.33
C THR A 37 13.57 -10.97 17.83
N PRO A 38 14.35 -9.91 18.10
CA PRO A 38 14.08 -8.58 17.57
C PRO A 38 13.99 -8.55 16.04
N CYS A 39 14.80 -9.35 15.35
CA CYS A 39 14.77 -9.44 13.90
C CYS A 39 13.44 -10.00 13.38
N LEU A 40 12.92 -11.07 14.00
CA LEU A 40 11.61 -11.62 13.63
C LEU A 40 10.48 -10.62 13.92
N LEU A 41 10.57 -9.84 14.98
CA LEU A 41 9.60 -8.78 15.30
C LEU A 41 9.61 -7.66 14.26
N GLN A 42 10.77 -7.27 13.74
CA GLN A 42 10.86 -6.29 12.66
C GLN A 42 10.31 -6.82 11.34
N GLN A 43 10.63 -8.07 10.97
CA GLN A 43 10.05 -8.71 9.79
C GLN A 43 8.53 -8.83 9.91
N TYR A 44 8.02 -9.16 11.10
CA TYR A 44 6.60 -9.21 11.40
C TYR A 44 5.92 -7.84 11.24
N LEU A 45 6.54 -6.77 11.75
CA LEU A 45 6.04 -5.41 11.53
C LEU A 45 6.05 -5.00 10.05
N ALA A 46 7.12 -5.35 9.32
CA ALA A 46 7.20 -5.11 7.88
C ALA A 46 6.11 -5.87 7.11
N LYS A 47 5.80 -7.12 7.52
CA LYS A 47 4.67 -7.89 6.97
C LYS A 47 3.34 -7.20 7.22
N LYS A 48 3.06 -6.78 8.47
CA LYS A 48 1.83 -6.04 8.79
C LYS A 48 1.70 -4.77 7.95
N LEU A 49 2.79 -4.03 7.74
CA LEU A 49 2.80 -2.86 6.87
C LEU A 49 2.48 -3.25 5.41
N GLY A 50 3.12 -4.30 4.89
CA GLY A 50 2.87 -4.80 3.53
C GLY A 50 1.41 -5.26 3.32
N ASP A 51 0.78 -5.87 4.33
CA ASP A 51 -0.65 -6.22 4.26
C ASP A 51 -1.55 -5.00 4.16
N ILE A 52 -1.23 -3.92 4.89
CA ILE A 52 -1.97 -2.66 4.84
C ILE A 52 -1.80 -1.97 3.49
N GLN A 53 -0.56 -1.91 2.98
CA GLN A 53 -0.25 -1.32 1.67
C GLN A 53 -0.95 -2.09 0.54
N ARG A 54 -0.86 -3.42 0.55
CA ARG A 54 -1.53 -4.28 -0.42
C ARG A 54 -3.04 -4.07 -0.46
N LYS A 55 -3.70 -3.85 0.69
CA LYS A 55 -5.14 -3.53 0.73
C LYS A 55 -5.47 -2.24 -0.03
N ALA A 56 -4.62 -1.21 0.07
CA ALA A 56 -4.79 0.03 -0.69
C ALA A 56 -4.50 -0.18 -2.19
N GLU A 57 -3.45 -0.93 -2.52
CA GLU A 57 -3.09 -1.25 -3.92
C GLU A 57 -4.17 -2.08 -4.63
N GLU A 58 -4.70 -3.12 -3.98
CA GLU A 58 -5.81 -3.95 -4.49
C GLU A 58 -7.08 -3.11 -4.69
N ALA A 59 -7.37 -2.19 -3.77
CA ALA A 59 -8.48 -1.25 -3.90
C ALA A 59 -8.29 -0.27 -5.07
N GLN A 60 -7.08 0.27 -5.25
CA GLN A 60 -6.75 1.14 -6.37
C GLN A 60 -6.90 0.43 -7.72
N GLN A 61 -6.38 -0.79 -7.82
CA GLN A 61 -6.51 -1.61 -9.03
C GLN A 61 -7.99 -1.89 -9.34
N THR A 62 -8.76 -2.28 -8.33
CA THR A 62 -10.20 -2.55 -8.50
C THR A 62 -10.97 -1.29 -8.92
N LEU A 63 -10.61 -0.12 -8.39
CA LEU A 63 -11.23 1.16 -8.77
C LEU A 63 -10.95 1.50 -10.24
N GLU A 64 -9.73 1.26 -10.73
CA GLU A 64 -9.38 1.47 -12.13
C GLU A 64 -10.09 0.47 -13.06
N ASP A 65 -10.19 -0.80 -12.66
CA ASP A 65 -10.97 -1.80 -13.39
C ASP A 65 -12.45 -1.40 -13.45
N ASN A 66 -13.00 -0.88 -12.35
CA ASN A 66 -14.37 -0.36 -12.29
C ASN A 66 -14.58 0.86 -13.21
N ARG A 67 -13.62 1.77 -13.28
CA ARG A 67 -13.63 2.90 -14.23
C ARG A 67 -13.70 2.41 -15.67
N GLN A 68 -12.88 1.42 -16.01
CA GLN A 68 -12.86 0.82 -17.33
C GLN A 68 -14.20 0.14 -17.64
N GLN A 69 -14.70 -0.72 -16.75
CA GLN A 69 -16.00 -1.38 -16.91
C GLN A 69 -17.14 -0.38 -17.11
N THR A 70 -17.16 0.69 -16.32
CA THR A 70 -18.16 1.77 -16.44
C THR A 70 -18.07 2.44 -17.81
N THR A 71 -16.86 2.74 -18.28
CA THR A 71 -16.64 3.30 -19.62
C THR A 71 -17.07 2.33 -20.73
N GLN A 72 -16.89 1.02 -20.53
CA GLN A 72 -17.37 0.01 -21.49
C GLN A 72 -18.89 0.05 -21.59
N TRP A 73 -19.60 0.13 -20.45
CA TRP A 73 -21.06 0.29 -20.44
C TRP A 73 -21.52 1.57 -21.12
N LEU A 74 -20.81 2.69 -20.93
CA LEU A 74 -21.10 3.93 -21.67
C LEU A 74 -21.05 3.72 -23.18
N LEU A 75 -19.93 3.21 -23.69
CA LEU A 75 -19.74 3.01 -25.13
C LEU A 75 -20.73 1.97 -25.70
N ALA A 76 -21.01 0.92 -24.94
CA ALA A 76 -22.04 -0.06 -25.28
C ALA A 76 -23.44 0.56 -25.35
N SER A 77 -23.79 1.45 -24.43
CA SER A 77 -25.07 2.16 -24.47
C SER A 77 -25.20 3.05 -25.71
N LEU A 78 -24.11 3.66 -26.16
CA LEU A 78 -24.10 4.54 -27.34
C LEU A 78 -24.21 3.76 -28.66
N LYS A 79 -23.70 2.52 -28.70
CA LYS A 79 -23.77 1.65 -29.89
C LYS A 79 -25.07 0.85 -29.95
N ALA A 80 -25.60 0.43 -28.81
CA ALA A 80 -26.80 -0.38 -28.72
C ALA A 80 -28.08 0.40 -29.05
N THR A 81 -29.17 -0.32 -29.29
CA THR A 81 -30.50 0.24 -29.53
C THR A 81 -31.53 -0.43 -28.61
N GLY A 82 -32.74 0.13 -28.55
CA GLY A 82 -33.85 -0.42 -27.77
C GLY A 82 -33.52 -0.65 -26.30
N LYS A 83 -33.94 -1.80 -25.77
CA LYS A 83 -33.76 -2.16 -24.35
C LYS A 83 -32.29 -2.32 -23.95
N GLN A 84 -31.43 -2.81 -24.84
CA GLN A 84 -30.00 -2.96 -24.55
C GLN A 84 -29.31 -1.61 -24.32
N ARG A 85 -29.70 -0.56 -25.06
CA ARG A 85 -29.21 0.81 -24.80
C ARG A 85 -29.54 1.26 -23.38
N ILE A 86 -30.79 1.06 -22.96
CA ILE A 86 -31.26 1.44 -21.61
C ILE A 86 -30.53 0.61 -20.54
N ALA A 87 -30.41 -0.71 -20.75
CA ALA A 87 -29.73 -1.61 -19.84
C ALA A 87 -28.26 -1.22 -19.61
N PHE A 88 -27.50 -0.94 -20.69
CA PHE A 88 -26.12 -0.46 -20.56
C PHE A 88 -26.03 0.93 -19.94
N ALA A 89 -26.95 1.85 -20.28
CA ALA A 89 -26.98 3.17 -19.67
C ALA A 89 -27.25 3.10 -18.16
N LEU A 90 -28.16 2.21 -17.73
CA LEU A 90 -28.48 1.96 -16.33
C LEU A 90 -27.25 1.43 -15.55
N LEU A 91 -26.53 0.46 -16.13
CA LEU A 91 -25.28 -0.05 -15.53
C LEU A 91 -24.20 1.02 -15.46
N HIS A 92 -24.03 1.83 -16.51
CA HIS A 92 -23.10 2.96 -16.51
C HIS A 92 -23.41 3.96 -15.39
N THR A 93 -24.67 4.37 -15.22
CA THR A 93 -25.07 5.30 -14.15
C THR A 93 -24.79 4.73 -12.76
N MET A 94 -25.08 3.45 -12.54
CA MET A 94 -24.71 2.77 -11.29
C MET A 94 -23.18 2.72 -11.10
N GLY A 95 -22.44 2.41 -12.16
CA GLY A 95 -20.97 2.35 -12.16
C GLY A 95 -20.33 3.69 -11.77
N GLU A 96 -20.79 4.80 -12.36
CA GLU A 96 -20.32 6.15 -12.04
C GLU A 96 -20.62 6.54 -10.58
N ALA A 97 -21.81 6.23 -10.09
CA ALA A 97 -22.18 6.50 -8.70
C ALA A 97 -21.33 5.68 -7.71
N ASN A 98 -21.19 4.37 -7.95
CA ASN A 98 -20.31 3.51 -7.19
C ASN A 98 -18.86 4.00 -7.23
N TYR A 99 -18.34 4.38 -8.40
CA TYR A 99 -16.97 4.87 -8.56
C TYR A 99 -16.72 6.14 -7.73
N ALA A 100 -17.68 7.07 -7.70
CA ALA A 100 -17.57 8.28 -6.89
C ALA A 100 -17.49 8.00 -5.38
N GLU A 101 -18.28 7.03 -4.88
CA GLU A 101 -18.24 6.59 -3.48
C GLU A 101 -16.94 5.83 -3.16
N GLN A 102 -16.57 4.89 -4.03
CA GLN A 102 -15.37 4.06 -3.90
C GLN A 102 -14.09 4.89 -3.93
N ARG A 103 -14.05 6.01 -4.67
CA ARG A 103 -12.92 6.94 -4.66
C ARG A 103 -12.67 7.56 -3.28
N ARG A 104 -13.73 7.84 -2.51
CA ARG A 104 -13.59 8.33 -1.13
C ARG A 104 -13.04 7.23 -0.22
N GLN A 105 -13.50 5.99 -0.41
CA GLN A 105 -13.00 4.83 0.33
C GLN A 105 -11.50 4.59 0.05
N LEU A 106 -11.08 4.68 -1.22
CA LEU A 106 -9.68 4.57 -1.60
C LEU A 106 -8.82 5.64 -0.91
N ALA A 107 -9.26 6.91 -0.92
CA ALA A 107 -8.52 7.98 -0.25
C ALA A 107 -8.30 7.69 1.24
N THR A 108 -9.31 7.14 1.94
CA THR A 108 -9.16 6.71 3.34
C THR A 108 -8.17 5.55 3.51
N LEU A 109 -8.17 4.57 2.60
CA LEU A 109 -7.21 3.46 2.62
C LEU A 109 -5.78 3.94 2.37
N GLU A 110 -5.58 4.83 1.38
CA GLU A 110 -4.29 5.43 1.05
C GLU A 110 -3.74 6.27 2.22
N GLU A 111 -4.57 7.10 2.84
CA GLU A 111 -4.18 7.90 4.02
C GLU A 111 -3.80 7.00 5.20
N THR A 112 -4.56 5.93 5.44
CA THR A 112 -4.29 4.97 6.51
C THR A 112 -2.98 4.22 6.23
N ALA A 113 -2.75 3.79 4.99
CA ALA A 113 -1.51 3.12 4.59
C ALA A 113 -0.30 4.04 4.68
N ALA A 114 -0.42 5.31 4.28
CA ALA A 114 0.65 6.30 4.42
C ALA A 114 0.99 6.56 5.90
N THR A 115 -0.04 6.69 6.75
CA THR A 115 0.12 6.86 8.20
C THR A 115 0.79 5.65 8.83
N ALA A 116 0.34 4.43 8.48
CA ALA A 116 0.97 3.19 8.94
C ALA A 116 2.43 3.08 8.47
N THR A 117 2.72 3.46 7.22
CA THR A 117 4.09 3.49 6.67
C THR A 117 5.01 4.37 7.52
N ALA A 118 4.58 5.60 7.81
CA ALA A 118 5.38 6.53 8.61
C ALA A 118 5.64 6.00 10.03
N VAL A 119 4.61 5.51 10.71
CA VAL A 119 4.71 5.04 12.10
C VAL A 119 5.48 3.72 12.22
N ILE A 120 5.15 2.73 11.39
CA ILE A 120 5.77 1.40 11.46
C ILE A 120 7.25 1.47 11.05
N ASN A 121 7.61 2.23 10.01
CA ASN A 121 9.02 2.35 9.61
C ASN A 121 9.86 3.05 10.68
N ARG A 122 9.33 4.09 11.36
CA ARG A 122 10.02 4.70 12.52
C ARG A 122 10.22 3.69 13.62
N ARG A 123 9.22 2.84 13.90
CA ARG A 123 9.36 1.78 14.90
C ARG A 123 10.39 0.73 14.52
N ILE A 124 10.38 0.27 13.26
CA ILE A 124 11.38 -0.65 12.73
C ILE A 124 12.78 -0.06 12.87
N GLY A 125 12.96 1.22 12.50
CA GLY A 125 14.23 1.94 12.63
C GLY A 125 14.71 2.06 14.08
N ALA A 126 13.81 2.40 15.01
CA ALA A 126 14.15 2.46 16.44
C ALA A 126 14.64 1.11 16.98
N VAL A 127 13.97 0.01 16.60
CA VAL A 127 14.41 -1.34 16.99
C VAL A 127 15.73 -1.71 16.31
N ALA A 128 15.92 -1.35 15.04
CA ALA A 128 17.16 -1.62 14.30
C ALA A 128 18.35 -0.91 14.95
N GLN A 129 18.17 0.35 15.34
CA GLN A 129 19.19 1.13 16.01
C GLN A 129 19.54 0.53 17.38
N ALA A 130 18.55 0.13 18.18
CA ALA A 130 18.78 -0.52 19.47
C ALA A 130 19.53 -1.85 19.30
N MET A 131 19.19 -2.64 18.27
CA MET A 131 19.92 -3.86 17.93
C MET A 131 21.36 -3.57 17.51
N LEU A 132 21.59 -2.53 16.71
CA LEU A 132 22.92 -2.16 16.23
C LEU A 132 23.82 -1.73 17.39
N LEU A 133 23.32 -0.88 18.27
CA LEU A 133 24.05 -0.50 19.49
C LEU A 133 24.38 -1.68 20.40
N ASN A 134 23.59 -2.77 20.32
CA ASN A 134 23.83 -4.02 21.05
C ASN A 134 24.84 -4.98 20.38
N THR A 135 25.29 -4.71 19.15
CA THR A 135 26.40 -5.46 18.53
C THR A 135 27.76 -4.91 18.94
N GLY A 136 27.83 -3.62 19.26
CA GLY A 136 29.03 -2.99 19.83
C GLY A 136 29.27 -3.37 21.29
N LYS A 137 30.51 -3.21 21.74
CA LYS A 137 30.89 -3.28 23.15
C LYS A 137 30.93 -1.88 23.74
N ILE A 138 30.54 -1.76 25.01
CA ILE A 138 30.66 -0.51 25.75
C ILE A 138 32.12 -0.15 26.03
N SER A 139 32.93 -1.16 26.31
CA SER A 139 34.39 -1.10 26.41
C SER A 139 34.90 -2.55 26.44
N ASP A 140 36.16 -2.77 26.08
CA ASP A 140 36.86 -3.97 26.54
C ASP A 140 37.05 -3.92 28.06
N ASP A 141 37.43 -5.05 28.66
CA ASP A 141 37.73 -5.11 30.10
C ASP A 141 38.85 -4.14 30.47
N ILE A 142 38.64 -3.39 31.56
CA ILE A 142 39.53 -2.30 31.97
C ILE A 142 40.38 -2.76 33.15
N ASP A 143 41.68 -2.56 33.06
CA ASP A 143 42.59 -2.68 34.21
C ASP A 143 42.36 -1.46 35.12
N ALA A 144 41.46 -1.59 36.10
CA ALA A 144 41.03 -0.49 36.95
C ALA A 144 42.10 -0.07 37.96
N LEU A 145 42.89 -1.02 38.48
CA LEU A 145 44.01 -0.76 39.39
C LEU A 145 45.17 -1.71 39.06
N THR A 146 46.37 -1.19 38.84
CA THR A 146 47.59 -1.97 38.55
C THR A 146 48.67 -1.70 39.60
N GLY A 147 49.40 -2.76 40.01
CA GLY A 147 50.32 -2.83 41.14
C GLY A 147 51.20 -1.61 41.47
N THR A 148 50.65 -0.66 42.21
CA THR A 148 51.18 0.07 43.40
C THR A 148 50.01 0.96 43.88
N PRO A 149 49.91 1.33 45.17
CA PRO A 149 48.83 2.20 45.62
C PRO A 149 48.87 3.49 44.81
N ALA A 150 47.76 3.85 44.16
CA ALA A 150 47.67 5.14 43.49
C ALA A 150 47.93 6.24 44.53
N ALA A 151 48.79 7.21 44.20
CA ALA A 151 49.05 8.37 45.06
C ALA A 151 47.82 9.28 45.21
N ALA A 152 46.80 9.09 44.36
CA ALA A 152 45.53 9.78 44.38
C ALA A 152 44.42 8.85 44.92
N PRO A 153 43.44 9.39 45.68
CA PRO A 153 42.33 8.62 46.23
C PRO A 153 41.36 8.11 45.15
N ASP A 154 41.36 8.73 43.96
CA ASP A 154 40.44 8.44 42.86
C ASP A 154 41.18 7.89 41.64
N VAL A 155 40.59 6.89 40.97
CA VAL A 155 41.08 6.38 39.69
C VAL A 155 40.07 6.66 38.60
N ALA A 156 40.50 7.40 37.58
CA ALA A 156 39.72 7.66 36.39
C ALA A 156 39.73 6.44 35.47
N LEU A 157 38.53 5.93 35.14
CA LEU A 157 38.36 4.85 34.17
C LEU A 157 37.85 5.43 32.85
N THR A 158 38.59 5.19 31.77
CA THR A 158 38.17 5.59 30.43
C THR A 158 37.44 4.43 29.77
N LEU A 159 36.18 4.64 29.38
CA LEU A 159 35.42 3.70 28.57
C LEU A 159 35.76 3.93 27.10
N ASN A 160 36.17 2.88 26.40
CA ASN A 160 36.50 2.93 24.97
C ASN A 160 35.48 2.09 24.18
N PRO A 161 34.30 2.65 23.84
CA PRO A 161 33.29 1.91 23.12
C PRO A 161 33.80 1.48 21.75
N THR A 162 33.51 0.24 21.38
CA THR A 162 33.83 -0.26 20.04
C THR A 162 32.70 0.10 19.09
N ALA A 163 33.04 0.34 17.82
CA ALA A 163 32.03 0.51 16.79
C ALA A 163 31.08 -0.69 16.76
N ALA A 164 29.80 -0.41 16.56
CA ALA A 164 28.81 -1.45 16.27
C ALA A 164 29.20 -2.16 14.96
N THR A 165 29.00 -3.48 14.92
CA THR A 165 29.15 -4.26 13.68
C THR A 165 27.81 -4.36 12.96
N ASP A 166 27.85 -4.61 11.66
CA ASP A 166 26.67 -4.74 10.82
C ASP A 166 25.62 -5.71 11.38
N LEU A 167 24.34 -5.34 11.22
CA LEU A 167 23.24 -6.22 11.54
C LEU A 167 23.06 -7.28 10.45
N SER A 168 22.98 -8.55 10.85
CA SER A 168 22.62 -9.63 9.93
C SER A 168 21.12 -9.73 9.64
N CYS A 169 20.29 -8.91 10.30
CA CYS A 169 18.84 -8.92 10.08
C CYS A 169 18.49 -8.29 8.74
N LYS A 170 17.78 -9.03 7.89
CA LYS A 170 17.31 -8.56 6.59
C LYS A 170 15.79 -8.51 6.56
N LEU A 171 15.24 -7.33 6.35
CA LEU A 171 13.82 -7.18 6.04
C LEU A 171 13.56 -7.77 4.65
N GLN A 172 12.54 -8.61 4.54
CA GLN A 172 12.19 -9.21 3.26
C GLN A 172 11.25 -8.28 2.49
N VAL A 173 11.55 -8.06 1.21
CA VAL A 173 10.77 -7.16 0.33
C VAL A 173 9.38 -7.72 0.02
N ASP A 174 9.21 -9.05 0.11
CA ASP A 174 7.93 -9.74 -0.09
C ASP A 174 7.05 -9.76 1.17
N GLY A 175 7.46 -9.08 2.25
CA GLY A 175 6.77 -9.11 3.53
C GLY A 175 6.82 -10.48 4.22
N THR A 176 7.68 -11.42 3.80
CA THR A 176 7.76 -12.71 4.50
C THR A 176 8.52 -12.60 5.81
N ILE A 177 8.18 -13.51 6.73
CA ILE A 177 8.85 -13.66 8.02
C ILE A 177 9.64 -14.97 7.95
N LYS A 178 10.97 -14.90 8.09
CA LYS A 178 11.88 -16.04 7.94
C LYS A 178 12.75 -16.22 9.17
N GLU A 179 12.82 -17.46 9.63
CA GLU A 179 13.78 -17.96 10.62
C GLU A 179 14.65 -19.04 9.96
N GLY A 180 15.86 -18.67 9.55
CA GLY A 180 16.70 -19.55 8.74
C GLY A 180 16.03 -19.89 7.40
N GLN A 181 15.78 -21.17 7.15
CA GLN A 181 15.08 -21.67 5.95
C GLN A 181 13.56 -21.78 6.14
N THR A 182 13.05 -21.48 7.34
CA THR A 182 11.63 -21.64 7.66
C THR A 182 10.89 -20.34 7.45
N THR A 183 9.80 -20.37 6.67
CA THR A 183 8.86 -19.25 6.56
C THR A 183 7.78 -19.38 7.64
N LEU A 184 7.56 -18.30 8.39
CA LEU A 184 6.47 -18.19 9.35
C LEU A 184 5.24 -17.57 8.67
N THR A 185 4.07 -18.16 8.90
CA THR A 185 2.80 -17.61 8.42
C THR A 185 2.12 -16.81 9.51
N ASP A 186 1.84 -15.54 9.24
CA ASP A 186 1.07 -14.69 10.12
C ASP A 186 -0.44 -14.95 9.97
N THR A 187 -1.09 -15.33 11.07
CA THR A 187 -2.55 -15.51 11.15
C THR A 187 -3.19 -14.63 12.22
N THR A 188 -2.42 -13.69 12.77
CA THR A 188 -2.87 -12.83 13.87
C THR A 188 -3.88 -11.79 13.40
N SER A 189 -4.94 -11.62 14.16
CA SER A 189 -6.05 -10.70 13.88
C SER A 189 -6.46 -9.87 15.11
N LYS A 190 -6.05 -10.30 16.31
CA LYS A 190 -6.43 -9.71 17.59
C LYS A 190 -5.24 -9.20 18.37
N LYS A 191 -4.07 -9.81 18.20
CA LYS A 191 -2.85 -9.39 18.91
C LYS A 191 -1.71 -9.06 17.96
N VAL A 192 -0.81 -8.22 18.45
CA VAL A 192 0.46 -7.88 17.82
C VAL A 192 1.59 -8.03 18.85
N SER A 193 2.71 -8.64 18.47
CA SER A 193 3.91 -8.64 19.30
C SER A 193 4.83 -7.51 18.86
N LEU A 194 5.28 -6.70 19.83
CA LEU A 194 6.19 -5.59 19.63
C LEU A 194 7.33 -5.71 20.66
N VAL A 195 8.55 -5.31 20.30
CA VAL A 195 9.51 -4.89 21.34
C VAL A 195 8.86 -3.74 22.08
N LYS A 196 8.80 -3.74 23.41
CA LYS A 196 8.11 -2.66 24.17
C LYS A 196 8.90 -1.36 24.16
N ASP A 197 8.17 -0.24 24.20
CA ASP A 197 8.74 1.11 24.16
C ASP A 197 9.68 1.40 25.35
N ASP A 198 9.30 0.94 26.55
CA ASP A 198 10.14 1.08 27.75
C ASP A 198 11.52 0.44 27.57
N LYS A 199 11.61 -0.71 26.90
CA LYS A 199 12.88 -1.40 26.59
C LYS A 199 13.76 -0.66 25.60
N LEU A 200 13.15 0.11 24.70
CA LEU A 200 13.90 0.93 23.74
C LEU A 200 14.34 2.27 24.36
N LYS A 201 13.66 2.75 25.41
CA LYS A 201 13.98 3.99 26.14
C LYS A 201 14.93 3.77 27.31
N SER A 202 14.93 2.59 27.92
CA SER A 202 15.81 2.29 29.05
C SER A 202 17.16 1.75 28.59
N LEU A 203 18.23 2.50 28.85
CA LEU A 203 19.59 1.96 28.79
C LEU A 203 19.81 1.10 30.04
N ALA A 204 19.93 -0.20 29.85
CA ALA A 204 20.15 -1.15 30.93
C ALA A 204 21.21 -2.13 30.46
N LEU A 205 22.34 -2.15 31.18
CA LEU A 205 23.42 -3.08 30.89
C LEU A 205 22.88 -4.51 30.91
N SER A 206 23.19 -5.31 29.89
CA SER A 206 22.75 -6.71 29.82
C SER A 206 23.25 -7.58 30.97
N GLY A 207 24.26 -7.11 31.70
CA GLY A 207 24.77 -7.69 32.93
C GLY A 207 25.25 -6.59 33.88
N LYS A 208 25.48 -6.96 35.15
CA LYS A 208 26.12 -6.06 36.11
C LYS A 208 27.63 -6.04 35.82
N PRO A 209 28.28 -4.87 35.77
CA PRO A 209 29.74 -4.81 35.78
C PRO A 209 30.27 -5.54 37.01
N THR A 210 31.32 -6.34 36.83
CA THR A 210 31.94 -7.08 37.92
C THR A 210 33.41 -6.74 38.03
N LEU A 211 33.91 -6.62 39.25
CA LEU A 211 35.33 -6.53 39.51
C LEU A 211 35.92 -7.93 39.65
N ARG A 212 37.09 -8.17 39.06
CA ARG A 212 37.84 -9.41 39.18
C ARG A 212 39.28 -9.12 39.59
N CYS A 213 39.79 -9.87 40.56
CA CYS A 213 41.21 -9.87 40.89
C CYS A 213 41.97 -10.79 39.92
N THR A 214 43.03 -10.30 39.31
CA THR A 214 43.85 -11.08 38.38
C THR A 214 45.34 -10.82 38.59
N LYS A 215 46.21 -11.71 38.12
CA LYS A 215 47.63 -11.40 37.90
C LYS A 215 47.82 -10.53 36.65
N ASN A 216 49.02 -9.98 36.48
CA ASN A 216 49.37 -9.25 35.25
C ASN A 216 49.23 -10.11 33.97
N ASP A 217 49.41 -11.43 34.07
CA ASP A 217 49.16 -12.39 32.98
C ASP A 217 47.66 -12.69 32.72
N ASN A 218 46.75 -12.00 33.41
CA ASN A 218 45.29 -12.17 33.39
C ASN A 218 44.76 -13.48 34.01
N THR A 219 45.59 -14.27 34.70
CA THR A 219 45.11 -15.43 35.46
C THR A 219 44.21 -14.96 36.61
N GLU A 220 43.02 -15.55 36.75
CA GLU A 220 42.06 -15.26 37.81
C GLU A 220 42.63 -15.64 39.19
N GLU A 221 42.37 -14.79 40.18
CA GLU A 221 42.82 -14.96 41.55
C GLU A 221 41.67 -14.70 42.52
N ASN A 222 41.75 -15.36 43.68
CA ASN A 222 40.79 -15.13 44.73
C ASN A 222 41.01 -13.75 45.37
N TRP A 223 39.92 -13.10 45.76
CA TRP A 223 39.98 -11.94 46.63
C TRP A 223 40.51 -12.35 48.00
N GLY A 224 41.48 -11.63 48.52
CA GLY A 224 41.82 -11.67 49.94
C GLY A 224 40.82 -10.81 50.71
N GLU A 225 40.52 -11.20 51.96
CA GLU A 225 39.59 -10.47 52.82
C GLU A 225 40.25 -10.19 54.17
N THR A 226 40.13 -8.96 54.66
CA THR A 226 40.37 -8.59 56.06
C THR A 226 39.05 -8.23 56.71
N THR A 227 39.06 -7.93 58.02
CA THR A 227 37.84 -7.58 58.77
C THR A 227 37.03 -6.43 58.14
N ASN A 228 37.68 -5.52 57.40
CA ASN A 228 37.03 -4.34 56.82
C ASN A 228 37.26 -4.16 55.31
N ASP A 229 38.18 -4.92 54.68
CA ASP A 229 38.61 -4.65 53.30
C ASP A 229 38.68 -5.92 52.43
N LEU A 230 38.27 -5.79 51.18
CA LEU A 230 38.61 -6.73 50.10
C LEU A 230 39.93 -6.29 49.44
N LYS A 231 40.85 -7.23 49.26
CA LYS A 231 42.19 -6.97 48.72
C LYS A 231 42.49 -7.87 47.54
N CYS A 232 43.04 -7.29 46.48
CA CYS A 232 43.64 -8.03 45.38
C CYS A 232 45.17 -8.02 45.57
N SER A 233 45.65 -8.80 46.54
CA SER A 233 47.07 -8.87 46.91
C SER A 233 47.47 -10.30 47.25
N ASP A 234 48.74 -10.65 46.98
CA ASP A 234 49.37 -11.85 47.54
C ASP A 234 49.51 -11.66 49.06
N SER A 235 49.04 -12.64 49.85
CA SER A 235 49.10 -12.60 51.31
C SER A 235 50.40 -13.20 51.89
N GLN A 236 51.37 -13.59 51.06
CA GLN A 236 52.47 -14.47 51.46
C GLN A 236 53.90 -14.13 51.05
N THR A 237 54.24 -13.13 50.20
CA THR A 237 55.66 -12.88 49.89
C THR A 237 56.07 -11.43 49.64
N THR A 238 57.20 -11.06 50.24
CA THR A 238 57.98 -9.80 50.15
C THR A 238 58.61 -9.52 48.77
N GLY A 239 58.13 -10.14 47.69
CA GLY A 239 58.62 -9.93 46.33
C GLY A 239 57.50 -9.33 45.47
N ASN A 240 57.84 -8.33 44.65
CA ASN A 240 56.91 -7.62 43.78
C ASN A 240 56.05 -8.60 42.96
N ARG A 241 54.73 -8.63 43.21
CA ARG A 241 53.78 -9.43 42.40
C ARG A 241 52.59 -8.57 41.98
N ASP A 242 52.77 -7.78 40.94
CA ASP A 242 52.00 -7.83 39.68
C ASP A 242 50.60 -8.47 39.75
N ARG A 243 49.71 -7.85 40.54
CA ARG A 243 48.27 -8.10 40.60
C ARG A 243 47.53 -6.84 40.16
N LYS A 244 46.33 -7.04 39.62
CA LYS A 244 45.47 -5.96 39.14
C LYS A 244 44.00 -6.27 39.36
N ILE A 245 43.22 -5.22 39.63
CA ILE A 245 41.76 -5.28 39.68
C ILE A 245 41.26 -4.93 38.28
N LYS A 246 40.55 -5.86 37.66
CA LYS A 246 39.89 -5.68 36.37
C LYS A 246 38.42 -5.36 36.56
N LEU A 247 37.93 -4.34 35.86
CA LEU A 247 36.52 -4.09 35.65
C LEU A 247 36.08 -4.80 34.36
N LEU A 248 35.27 -5.85 34.51
CA LEU A 248 34.76 -6.62 33.38
C LEU A 248 33.57 -5.91 32.76
N LEU A 249 33.74 -5.46 31.51
CA LEU A 249 32.72 -4.75 30.71
C LEU A 249 32.59 -5.33 29.30
N GLY A 250 33.56 -6.14 28.85
CA GLY A 250 33.66 -6.62 27.46
C GLY A 250 32.49 -7.49 26.99
N SER A 251 31.67 -7.98 27.92
CA SER A 251 30.46 -8.77 27.64
C SER A 251 29.15 -8.02 27.86
N ASN A 252 29.21 -6.79 28.41
CA ASN A 252 28.04 -5.99 28.73
C ASN A 252 27.55 -5.26 27.47
N LYS A 253 26.26 -5.40 27.17
CA LYS A 253 25.56 -4.70 26.09
C LYS A 253 24.78 -3.52 26.65
N LEU A 254 24.48 -2.54 25.80
CA LEU A 254 23.83 -1.29 26.19
C LEU A 254 22.34 -1.45 26.52
N PHE A 255 21.67 -2.38 25.86
CA PHE A 255 20.29 -2.76 26.15
C PHE A 255 20.25 -4.21 26.66
N SER A 256 19.27 -4.51 27.51
CA SER A 256 18.91 -5.88 27.86
C SER A 256 18.48 -6.67 26.62
N THR A 257 18.05 -7.93 26.80
CA THR A 257 17.26 -8.59 25.74
C THR A 257 16.11 -7.66 25.33
N LEU A 258 15.81 -7.66 24.02
CA LEU A 258 14.72 -6.89 23.42
C LEU A 258 13.57 -7.85 23.07
N PRO A 259 12.90 -8.47 24.06
CA PRO A 259 11.87 -9.46 23.79
C PRO A 259 10.64 -8.82 23.17
N GLY A 260 9.92 -9.62 22.38
CA GLY A 260 8.58 -9.28 21.96
C GLY A 260 7.60 -9.42 23.11
N ALA A 261 6.60 -8.55 23.15
CA ALA A 261 5.50 -8.65 24.08
C ALA A 261 4.18 -8.38 23.36
N ASP A 262 3.23 -9.26 23.63
CA ASP A 262 1.94 -9.26 22.97
C ASP A 262 1.06 -8.12 23.48
N THR A 263 0.37 -7.46 22.55
CA THR A 263 -0.53 -6.33 22.78
C THR A 263 -1.80 -6.58 21.99
N GLU A 264 -2.97 -6.30 22.58
CA GLU A 264 -4.25 -6.37 21.86
C GLU A 264 -4.32 -5.25 20.82
N LEU A 265 -4.72 -5.58 19.59
CA LEU A 265 -4.92 -4.62 18.50
C LEU A 265 -6.09 -3.66 18.77
N LYS A 266 -7.14 -4.18 19.42
CA LYS A 266 -8.37 -3.43 19.72
C LYS A 266 -8.53 -3.28 21.23
N THR A 267 -8.94 -2.10 21.66
CA THR A 267 -9.21 -1.80 23.07
C THR A 267 -10.72 -1.68 23.33
N GLY A 268 -11.14 -1.90 24.59
CA GLY A 268 -12.53 -1.70 25.03
C GLY A 268 -13.43 -2.94 25.00
N GLY A 269 -13.38 -3.76 26.06
CA GLY A 269 -14.41 -4.75 26.44
C GLY A 269 -15.25 -5.37 25.31
N SER A 270 -16.57 -5.16 25.37
CA SER A 270 -17.56 -5.70 24.42
C SER A 270 -17.65 -4.97 23.08
N THR A 271 -17.03 -3.79 22.95
CA THR A 271 -17.00 -2.98 21.72
C THR A 271 -15.54 -2.71 21.34
N LYS A 272 -14.84 -3.76 20.94
CA LYS A 272 -13.45 -3.70 20.51
C LYS A 272 -13.29 -2.75 19.32
N VAL A 273 -12.69 -1.58 19.52
CA VAL A 273 -12.43 -0.58 18.48
C VAL A 273 -10.94 -0.26 18.37
N CYS A 274 -10.50 0.18 17.18
CA CYS A 274 -9.15 0.70 16.99
C CYS A 274 -9.03 2.09 17.62
N ALA A 275 -7.89 2.36 18.27
CA ALA A 275 -7.59 3.70 18.79
C ALA A 275 -7.41 4.73 17.67
N ASP A 276 -7.53 6.02 18.02
CA ASP A 276 -7.41 7.11 17.05
C ASP A 276 -5.96 7.38 16.59
N LEU A 277 -5.78 8.01 15.42
CA LEU A 277 -4.49 8.29 14.78
C LEU A 277 -4.09 9.77 14.84
N GLN A 278 -4.74 10.59 15.66
CA GLN A 278 -4.45 12.03 15.70
C GLN A 278 -2.99 12.29 16.14
N GLY A 279 -2.24 13.01 15.31
CA GLY A 279 -0.86 13.45 15.61
C GLY A 279 0.21 12.35 15.60
N VAL A 280 -0.12 11.10 15.23
CA VAL A 280 0.84 9.98 15.29
C VAL A 280 1.99 10.14 14.30
N THR A 281 1.77 10.83 13.18
CA THR A 281 2.76 11.07 12.13
C THR A 281 3.74 12.19 12.46
N GLU A 282 3.48 12.99 13.49
CA GLU A 282 4.37 14.08 13.93
C GLU A 282 5.44 13.59 14.92
N LYS A 283 5.27 12.38 15.47
CA LYS A 283 6.18 11.82 16.48
C LYS A 283 7.34 11.06 15.85
N LEU A 284 8.56 11.46 16.17
CA LEU A 284 9.76 10.72 15.78
C LEU A 284 9.83 9.34 16.44
N TRP A 285 9.23 9.21 17.63
CA TRP A 285 9.24 7.98 18.42
C TRP A 285 7.82 7.51 18.76
N PRO A 286 7.20 6.68 17.91
CA PRO A 286 5.87 6.15 18.17
C PRO A 286 5.86 5.19 19.36
N THR A 287 4.88 5.38 20.25
CA THR A 287 4.59 4.50 21.39
C THR A 287 3.98 3.17 20.93
N ASP A 288 3.96 2.17 21.81
CA ASP A 288 3.33 0.88 21.54
C ASP A 288 1.86 1.02 21.16
N ALA A 289 1.14 1.91 21.84
CA ALA A 289 -0.28 2.17 21.58
C ALA A 289 -0.51 2.74 20.18
N GLU A 290 0.37 3.64 19.72
CA GLU A 290 0.25 4.26 18.40
C GLU A 290 0.60 3.30 17.28
N VAL A 291 1.64 2.49 17.44
CA VAL A 291 1.99 1.41 16.51
C VAL A 291 0.83 0.41 16.40
N THR A 292 0.25 0.04 17.54
CA THR A 292 -0.91 -0.85 17.59
C THR A 292 -2.13 -0.22 16.92
N ALA A 293 -2.38 1.07 17.14
CA ALA A 293 -3.50 1.80 16.55
C ALA A 293 -3.42 1.86 15.02
N VAL A 294 -2.25 2.15 14.45
CA VAL A 294 -2.08 2.19 12.98
C VAL A 294 -2.22 0.81 12.35
N ILE A 295 -1.71 -0.24 13.00
CA ILE A 295 -1.87 -1.62 12.52
C ILE A 295 -3.35 -2.00 12.57
N CYS A 296 -4.03 -1.68 13.67
CA CYS A 296 -5.46 -1.92 13.81
C CYS A 296 -6.22 -1.20 12.71
N LYS A 297 -6.15 0.13 12.59
CA LYS A 297 -6.92 0.88 11.57
C LYS A 297 -6.60 0.45 10.14
N GLY A 298 -5.34 0.12 9.84
CA GLY A 298 -4.95 -0.36 8.51
C GLY A 298 -5.60 -1.70 8.15
N LEU A 299 -5.56 -2.68 9.05
CA LEU A 299 -6.16 -4.00 8.82
C LEU A 299 -7.69 -3.94 8.87
N ASP A 300 -8.23 -3.21 9.84
CA ASP A 300 -9.66 -3.07 10.14
C ASP A 300 -10.37 -1.99 9.30
N GLY A 301 -9.64 -1.33 8.38
CA GLY A 301 -10.17 -0.27 7.51
C GLY A 301 -11.33 -0.76 6.63
N PRO A 302 -11.91 0.14 5.80
CA PRO A 302 -13.09 -0.15 4.98
C PRO A 302 -13.04 -1.50 4.26
N ALA A 303 -14.23 -2.08 4.04
CA ALA A 303 -14.35 -3.30 3.25
C ALA A 303 -13.70 -3.11 1.87
N PRO A 304 -13.18 -4.18 1.25
CA PRO A 304 -12.62 -4.11 -0.09
C PRO A 304 -13.60 -3.46 -1.07
N ILE A 305 -13.06 -2.62 -1.96
CA ILE A 305 -13.84 -2.03 -3.04
C ILE A 305 -14.44 -3.16 -3.88
N GLN A 306 -15.76 -3.16 -4.06
CA GLN A 306 -16.43 -4.19 -4.83
C GLN A 306 -16.13 -4.01 -6.33
N ALA A 307 -15.64 -5.08 -6.96
CA ALA A 307 -15.48 -5.12 -8.41
C ALA A 307 -16.84 -5.12 -9.11
N LEU A 308 -17.06 -4.19 -10.04
CA LEU A 308 -18.26 -4.10 -10.87
C LEU A 308 -18.40 -5.33 -11.78
N SER A 309 -17.29 -5.97 -12.13
CA SER A 309 -17.26 -7.24 -12.87
C SER A 309 -17.82 -8.44 -12.09
N ALA A 310 -17.98 -8.31 -10.77
CA ALA A 310 -18.55 -9.35 -9.91
C ALA A 310 -20.04 -9.13 -9.57
N ILE A 311 -20.66 -8.09 -10.13
CA ILE A 311 -22.09 -7.79 -9.91
C ILE A 311 -22.95 -8.88 -10.55
N LYS A 312 -24.00 -9.28 -9.82
CA LYS A 312 -24.97 -10.29 -10.25
C LYS A 312 -26.34 -9.66 -10.52
N LEU A 313 -27.11 -10.26 -11.43
CA LEU A 313 -28.44 -9.79 -11.80
C LEU A 313 -29.37 -9.63 -10.59
N ASP A 314 -29.39 -10.61 -9.69
CA ASP A 314 -30.21 -10.62 -8.47
C ASP A 314 -29.82 -9.50 -7.47
N SER A 315 -28.57 -9.07 -7.48
CA SER A 315 -28.08 -7.98 -6.63
C SER A 315 -28.53 -6.58 -7.09
N LEU A 316 -28.91 -6.42 -8.36
CA LEU A 316 -29.26 -5.11 -8.93
C LEU A 316 -30.50 -4.50 -8.28
N ALA A 317 -31.50 -5.33 -7.96
CA ALA A 317 -32.74 -4.86 -7.31
C ALA A 317 -32.49 -4.31 -5.89
N GLY A 318 -31.39 -4.71 -5.25
CA GLY A 318 -30.98 -4.19 -3.94
C GLY A 318 -30.21 -2.87 -4.01
N ASN A 319 -29.61 -2.54 -5.16
CA ASN A 319 -28.73 -1.38 -5.33
C ASN A 319 -29.52 -0.07 -5.38
N GLN A 320 -29.16 0.89 -4.53
CA GLN A 320 -29.89 2.17 -4.43
C GLN A 320 -29.75 3.03 -5.69
N HIS A 321 -28.57 3.08 -6.31
CA HIS A 321 -28.37 3.87 -7.54
C HIS A 321 -29.19 3.33 -8.71
N ILE A 322 -29.38 2.00 -8.80
CA ILE A 322 -30.29 1.38 -9.77
C ILE A 322 -31.73 1.81 -9.52
N LYS A 323 -32.19 1.79 -8.25
CA LYS A 323 -33.55 2.23 -7.90
C LYS A 323 -33.78 3.70 -8.25
N ASP A 324 -32.82 4.56 -7.96
CA ASP A 324 -32.91 6.00 -8.25
C ASP A 324 -32.90 6.27 -9.76
N ALA A 325 -32.07 5.54 -10.52
CA ALA A 325 -32.04 5.64 -11.97
C ALA A 325 -33.35 5.15 -12.61
N ILE A 326 -33.91 4.03 -12.14
CA ILE A 326 -35.24 3.55 -12.57
C ILE A 326 -36.30 4.59 -12.21
N ALA A 327 -36.28 5.13 -10.99
CA ALA A 327 -37.27 6.11 -10.57
C ALA A 327 -37.23 7.39 -11.43
N THR A 328 -36.04 7.77 -11.88
CA THR A 328 -35.83 8.91 -12.79
C THR A 328 -36.33 8.59 -14.21
N LEU A 329 -35.97 7.43 -14.75
CA LEU A 329 -36.33 7.03 -16.12
C LEU A 329 -37.84 6.80 -16.30
N TYR A 330 -38.52 6.35 -15.25
CA TYR A 330 -39.96 6.04 -15.28
C TYR A 330 -40.81 7.09 -14.56
N GLU A 331 -40.20 8.18 -14.09
CA GLU A 331 -40.85 9.30 -13.37
C GLU A 331 -41.69 8.88 -12.15
N LYS A 332 -41.41 7.71 -11.57
CA LYS A 332 -42.11 7.18 -10.39
C LYS A 332 -41.19 6.29 -9.57
N LYS A 333 -41.35 6.31 -8.25
CA LYS A 333 -40.68 5.30 -7.39
C LYS A 333 -41.31 3.94 -7.62
N ALA A 334 -40.54 3.02 -8.19
CA ALA A 334 -40.95 1.63 -8.35
C ALA A 334 -40.96 0.91 -6.99
N THR A 335 -41.98 0.08 -6.76
CA THR A 335 -41.99 -0.90 -5.67
C THR A 335 -40.87 -1.94 -5.88
N PRO A 336 -40.51 -2.73 -4.85
CA PRO A 336 -39.52 -3.80 -5.00
C PRO A 336 -39.87 -4.80 -6.12
N THR A 337 -41.15 -5.17 -6.25
CA THR A 337 -41.63 -6.07 -7.31
C THR A 337 -41.52 -5.42 -8.69
N GLU A 338 -41.98 -4.18 -8.85
CA GLU A 338 -41.85 -3.45 -10.12
C GLU A 338 -40.38 -3.26 -10.52
N THR A 339 -39.48 -3.05 -9.56
CA THR A 339 -38.04 -2.94 -9.81
C THR A 339 -37.51 -4.23 -10.44
N VAL A 340 -37.88 -5.38 -9.88
CA VAL A 340 -37.48 -6.70 -10.41
C VAL A 340 -38.08 -6.93 -11.81
N ASP A 341 -39.33 -6.54 -12.03
CA ASP A 341 -39.97 -6.68 -13.35
C ASP A 341 -39.29 -5.82 -14.42
N ILE A 342 -38.94 -4.57 -14.10
CA ILE A 342 -38.18 -3.68 -15.00
C ILE A 342 -36.79 -4.28 -15.30
N LEU A 343 -36.09 -4.77 -14.28
CA LEU A 343 -34.78 -5.40 -14.48
C LEU A 343 -34.88 -6.66 -15.36
N ASN A 344 -35.89 -7.49 -15.15
CA ASN A 344 -36.14 -8.67 -15.99
C ASN A 344 -36.49 -8.28 -17.43
N ASP A 345 -37.21 -7.17 -17.64
CA ASP A 345 -37.53 -6.66 -18.97
C ASP A 345 -36.29 -6.16 -19.72
N LEU A 346 -35.36 -5.51 -19.01
CA LEU A 346 -34.14 -4.94 -19.56
C LEU A 346 -33.00 -5.95 -19.77
N PHE A 347 -32.82 -6.87 -18.82
CA PHE A 347 -31.68 -7.77 -18.75
C PHE A 347 -32.03 -9.25 -19.04
N GLY A 348 -33.32 -9.60 -19.03
CA GLY A 348 -33.78 -10.99 -19.00
C GLY A 348 -33.72 -11.59 -17.60
N LYS A 349 -34.16 -12.85 -17.47
CA LYS A 349 -34.20 -13.60 -16.19
C LYS A 349 -32.99 -14.53 -15.99
N ASP A 350 -32.20 -14.74 -17.02
CA ASP A 350 -31.06 -15.66 -17.01
C ASP A 350 -29.79 -14.94 -16.55
N ALA A 351 -29.29 -15.32 -15.37
CA ALA A 351 -28.08 -14.74 -14.79
C ALA A 351 -26.82 -14.99 -15.63
N ALA A 352 -26.71 -16.14 -16.30
CA ALA A 352 -25.58 -16.45 -17.17
C ALA A 352 -25.63 -15.62 -18.46
N ALA A 353 -26.83 -15.42 -19.02
CA ALA A 353 -27.02 -14.53 -20.16
C ALA A 353 -26.71 -13.07 -19.81
N PHE A 354 -27.08 -12.63 -18.60
CA PHE A 354 -26.73 -11.31 -18.08
C PHE A 354 -25.20 -11.13 -18.00
N GLU A 355 -24.50 -12.06 -17.35
CA GLU A 355 -23.04 -12.01 -17.21
C GLU A 355 -22.34 -12.03 -18.57
N ALA A 356 -22.77 -12.93 -19.47
CA ALA A 356 -22.20 -13.06 -20.80
C ALA A 356 -22.38 -11.79 -21.64
N THR A 357 -23.53 -11.12 -21.54
CA THR A 357 -23.87 -9.97 -22.39
C THR A 357 -23.38 -8.65 -21.81
N TYR A 358 -23.73 -8.37 -20.56
CA TYR A 358 -23.58 -7.05 -19.97
C TYR A 358 -22.29 -6.89 -19.16
N ILE A 359 -21.77 -7.98 -18.59
CA ILE A 359 -20.52 -7.92 -17.83
C ILE A 359 -19.31 -8.19 -18.74
N LYS A 360 -19.33 -9.32 -19.47
CA LYS A 360 -18.18 -9.79 -20.28
C LYS A 360 -18.25 -9.38 -21.75
N GLY A 361 -19.43 -9.46 -22.37
CA GLY A 361 -19.59 -9.36 -23.84
C GLY A 361 -19.29 -7.99 -24.43
N ALA A 362 -19.48 -6.91 -23.65
CA ALA A 362 -19.14 -5.56 -24.10
C ALA A 362 -17.64 -5.43 -24.43
N ALA A 363 -16.77 -6.03 -23.61
CA ALA A 363 -15.32 -5.89 -23.70
C ALA A 363 -14.73 -6.37 -25.04
N THR A 364 -15.29 -7.43 -25.62
CA THR A 364 -14.78 -8.06 -26.85
C THR A 364 -15.31 -7.42 -28.13
N THR A 365 -16.29 -6.54 -28.02
CA THR A 365 -16.93 -5.92 -29.18
C THR A 365 -15.99 -4.88 -29.79
N GLU A 366 -15.91 -4.85 -31.14
CA GLU A 366 -15.13 -3.83 -31.84
C GLU A 366 -15.84 -2.48 -31.92
N TYR A 367 -15.06 -1.41 -31.72
CA TYR A 367 -15.49 -0.02 -31.84
C TYR A 367 -14.56 0.76 -32.75
N GLN A 368 -15.18 1.60 -33.57
CA GLN A 368 -14.47 2.53 -34.42
C GLN A 368 -14.02 3.74 -33.60
N TYR A 369 -12.81 4.23 -33.85
CA TYR A 369 -12.28 5.47 -33.31
C TYR A 369 -11.62 6.30 -34.44
N ALA A 370 -11.56 7.61 -34.26
CA ALA A 370 -10.96 8.52 -35.24
C ALA A 370 -10.06 9.56 -34.55
N ASN A 371 -8.86 9.82 -35.07
CA ASN A 371 -7.92 10.80 -34.50
C ASN A 371 -7.55 11.93 -35.47
N GLY A 372 -8.54 12.49 -36.18
CA GLY A 372 -8.36 13.60 -37.11
C GLY A 372 -7.78 13.19 -38.47
N GLU A 373 -6.80 12.28 -38.47
CA GLU A 373 -6.10 11.84 -39.69
C GLU A 373 -6.39 10.37 -40.05
N ASN A 374 -6.68 9.51 -39.07
CA ASN A 374 -6.95 8.10 -39.30
C ASN A 374 -8.25 7.63 -38.62
N THR A 375 -8.88 6.62 -39.21
CA THR A 375 -9.94 5.83 -38.60
C THR A 375 -9.43 4.42 -38.35
N GLY A 376 -9.79 3.83 -37.21
CA GLY A 376 -9.39 2.48 -36.85
C GLY A 376 -10.47 1.77 -36.04
N SER A 377 -10.40 0.44 -36.01
CA SER A 377 -11.26 -0.42 -35.21
C SER A 377 -10.42 -1.15 -34.17
N GLU A 378 -10.90 -1.24 -32.94
CA GLU A 378 -10.26 -2.04 -31.90
C GLU A 378 -11.29 -2.60 -30.91
N GLN A 379 -10.91 -3.64 -30.18
CA GLN A 379 -11.73 -4.17 -29.10
C GLN A 379 -11.95 -3.12 -28.00
N LEU A 380 -13.17 -3.08 -27.48
CA LEU A 380 -13.58 -2.11 -26.47
C LEU A 380 -12.65 -2.10 -25.25
N SER A 381 -12.22 -3.28 -24.77
CA SER A 381 -11.27 -3.42 -23.67
C SER A 381 -9.96 -2.65 -23.89
N LYS A 382 -9.42 -2.68 -25.11
CA LYS A 382 -8.20 -1.94 -25.47
C LYS A 382 -8.44 -0.44 -25.61
N ILE A 383 -9.63 -0.05 -26.08
CA ILE A 383 -10.02 1.36 -26.19
C ILE A 383 -10.12 2.00 -24.80
N VAL A 384 -10.77 1.32 -23.83
CA VAL A 384 -10.98 1.87 -22.48
C VAL A 384 -9.72 1.85 -21.60
N ALA A 385 -8.79 0.94 -21.87
CA ALA A 385 -7.48 0.91 -21.24
C ALA A 385 -6.51 1.97 -21.83
N GLY A 386 -6.80 2.46 -23.04
CA GLY A 386 -5.98 3.43 -23.76
C GLY A 386 -6.54 4.86 -23.76
N SER A 387 -5.95 5.72 -24.59
CA SER A 387 -6.37 7.13 -24.76
C SER A 387 -7.46 7.35 -25.82
N LYS A 388 -8.02 6.26 -26.38
CA LYS A 388 -8.94 6.30 -27.54
C LYS A 388 -10.42 6.46 -27.17
N VAL A 389 -10.76 6.55 -25.87
CA VAL A 389 -12.15 6.66 -25.40
C VAL A 389 -12.85 7.89 -26.00
N GLY A 390 -12.22 9.07 -25.92
CA GLY A 390 -12.83 10.32 -26.39
C GLY A 390 -13.13 10.31 -27.89
N SER A 391 -12.23 9.77 -28.70
CA SER A 391 -12.43 9.62 -30.14
C SER A 391 -13.50 8.59 -30.48
N ALA A 392 -13.58 7.47 -29.76
CA ALA A 392 -14.65 6.50 -29.93
C ALA A 392 -16.03 7.10 -29.61
N ILE A 393 -16.15 7.87 -28.53
CA ILE A 393 -17.39 8.62 -28.18
C ILE A 393 -17.76 9.58 -29.32
N ALA A 394 -16.80 10.36 -29.82
CA ALA A 394 -17.05 11.33 -30.89
C ALA A 394 -17.54 10.65 -32.19
N VAL A 395 -17.01 9.48 -32.54
CA VAL A 395 -17.48 8.69 -33.69
C VAL A 395 -18.91 8.21 -33.49
N LEU A 396 -19.21 7.62 -32.32
CA LEU A 396 -20.56 7.11 -32.01
C LEU A 396 -21.61 8.22 -31.97
N ARG A 397 -21.24 9.42 -31.52
CA ARG A 397 -22.14 10.58 -31.43
C ARG A 397 -22.07 11.52 -32.64
N LYS A 398 -21.30 11.19 -33.68
CA LYS A 398 -21.05 12.09 -34.82
C LYS A 398 -22.33 12.65 -35.43
N THR A 399 -23.33 11.80 -35.63
CA THR A 399 -24.62 12.20 -36.21
C THR A 399 -25.40 13.12 -35.27
N GLU A 400 -25.43 12.82 -33.98
CA GLU A 400 -26.09 13.65 -32.95
C GLU A 400 -25.42 15.03 -32.81
N LEU A 401 -24.08 15.07 -32.86
CA LEU A 401 -23.29 16.30 -32.68
C LEU A 401 -23.31 17.21 -33.91
N LEU A 402 -23.30 16.64 -35.12
CA LEU A 402 -23.22 17.41 -36.38
C LEU A 402 -24.58 17.68 -37.01
N LYS A 403 -25.61 16.91 -36.67
CA LYS A 403 -26.99 17.11 -37.11
C LYS A 403 -27.92 17.01 -35.91
N PRO A 404 -27.86 17.97 -34.96
CA PRO A 404 -28.81 17.99 -33.86
C PRO A 404 -30.22 17.97 -34.45
N GLN A 405 -31.02 16.96 -34.10
CA GLN A 405 -32.42 16.93 -34.49
C GLN A 405 -33.06 18.22 -33.98
N LYS A 406 -33.52 19.08 -34.89
CA LYS A 406 -34.51 20.10 -34.56
C LYS A 406 -35.77 19.37 -34.13
N THR A 407 -35.93 19.11 -32.84
CA THR A 407 -37.25 18.76 -32.29
C THR A 407 -38.17 19.96 -32.51
N ALA A 408 -39.35 19.66 -33.03
CA ALA A 408 -40.12 20.52 -33.90
C ALA A 408 -41.16 21.41 -33.18
N THR A 409 -41.51 22.49 -33.88
CA THR A 409 -42.84 23.12 -33.99
C THR A 409 -43.33 24.07 -32.88
N GLY A 410 -43.36 25.35 -33.26
CA GLY A 410 -44.09 26.47 -32.66
C GLY A 410 -43.22 27.72 -32.82
N SER A 411 -43.44 28.66 -33.73
CA SER A 411 -44.64 29.12 -34.43
C SER A 411 -44.26 29.69 -35.79
N LYS A 412 -45.25 29.73 -36.70
CA LYS A 412 -45.24 30.47 -37.97
C LYS A 412 -44.39 31.73 -37.93
N TYR A 413 -43.41 31.83 -38.84
CA TYR A 413 -43.25 33.01 -39.67
C TYR A 413 -42.83 32.51 -41.06
N GLU A 414 -43.74 32.72 -42.01
CA GLU A 414 -43.40 32.73 -43.43
C GLU A 414 -42.41 33.89 -43.64
N GLU A 415 -41.25 33.62 -44.24
CA GLU A 415 -40.67 34.61 -45.13
C GLU A 415 -39.97 33.93 -46.30
N LYS A 416 -40.23 34.54 -47.45
CA LYS A 416 -40.06 34.04 -48.80
C LYS A 416 -38.59 34.03 -49.24
N GLU A 417 -38.28 33.03 -50.07
CA GLU A 417 -37.68 33.21 -51.40
C GLU A 417 -36.37 34.01 -51.51
N SER A 418 -35.28 33.32 -51.85
CA SER A 418 -34.69 33.52 -53.18
C SER A 418 -33.57 32.50 -53.45
N ASP A 419 -33.77 31.74 -54.53
CA ASP A 419 -32.75 31.05 -55.29
C ASP A 419 -31.62 31.99 -55.73
N LYS A 420 -30.35 31.56 -55.60
CA LYS A 420 -29.39 31.73 -56.70
C LYS A 420 -28.21 30.75 -56.65
N LYS A 421 -28.08 30.08 -57.78
CA LYS A 421 -27.03 29.19 -58.27
C LYS A 421 -25.64 29.84 -58.39
N ILE A 422 -24.63 28.99 -58.19
CA ILE A 422 -23.37 28.80 -58.97
C ILE A 422 -22.32 29.94 -58.97
N GLY A 423 -21.05 29.57 -58.75
CA GLY A 423 -19.91 30.39 -59.17
C GLY A 423 -18.55 29.95 -58.63
N THR A 424 -17.88 29.08 -59.38
CA THR A 424 -16.52 28.57 -59.24
C THR A 424 -15.44 29.65 -59.51
N GLU A 425 -14.27 29.52 -58.87
CA GLU A 425 -12.92 29.96 -59.29
C GLU A 425 -12.67 31.37 -59.89
N ASP A 426 -11.82 32.18 -59.25
CA ASP A 426 -10.36 32.24 -59.48
C ASP A 426 -9.77 33.65 -59.21
N LYS A 427 -8.65 33.62 -58.48
CA LYS A 427 -7.44 34.46 -58.52
C LYS A 427 -7.41 36.01 -58.48
N THR A 428 -6.38 36.40 -57.72
CA THR A 428 -5.39 37.50 -57.88
C THR A 428 -5.71 38.90 -57.37
N GLY A 429 -4.79 39.42 -56.54
CA GLY A 429 -4.24 40.77 -56.74
C GLY A 429 -4.25 41.73 -55.54
N ASP A 430 -3.17 41.67 -54.75
CA ASP A 430 -2.46 42.79 -54.10
C ASP A 430 -3.09 43.73 -53.05
N LYS A 431 -2.47 43.63 -51.85
CA LYS A 431 -1.90 44.69 -50.97
C LYS A 431 -2.71 45.94 -50.64
N LYS A 432 -2.94 46.13 -49.33
CA LYS A 432 -2.41 47.30 -48.60
C LYS A 432 -2.35 47.08 -47.08
N GLU A 433 -1.26 47.57 -46.51
CA GLU A 433 -0.90 47.67 -45.09
C GLU A 433 -1.94 48.44 -44.27
N GLY A 434 -2.03 48.08 -43.00
CA GLY A 434 -2.82 48.79 -42.00
C GLY A 434 -2.58 48.20 -40.62
N ASP A 435 -1.35 48.40 -40.13
CA ASP A 435 -0.94 48.13 -38.75
C ASP A 435 -1.83 48.96 -37.80
N ASN A 436 -2.64 48.31 -36.96
CA ASN A 436 -3.01 48.93 -35.69
C ASN A 436 -3.23 47.89 -34.59
N LYS A 437 -2.53 48.19 -33.51
CA LYS A 437 -2.23 47.38 -32.36
C LYS A 437 -3.20 47.78 -31.26
N THR A 438 -4.07 46.88 -30.80
CA THR A 438 -4.62 47.00 -29.45
C THR A 438 -4.90 45.62 -28.84
N THR A 439 -4.11 45.37 -27.80
CA THR A 439 -4.21 44.38 -26.73
C THR A 439 -5.62 44.17 -26.21
N THR A 440 -5.98 42.93 -25.83
CA THR A 440 -6.50 42.56 -24.49
C THR A 440 -6.77 41.04 -24.37
N ASN A 441 -5.99 40.42 -23.48
CA ASN A 441 -6.20 39.23 -22.64
C ASN A 441 -6.61 37.87 -23.24
N THR A 442 -5.57 37.08 -23.53
CA THR A 442 -5.56 35.61 -23.48
C THR A 442 -5.71 35.14 -22.02
N THR A 443 -6.86 34.59 -21.64
CA THR A 443 -6.97 33.77 -20.43
C THR A 443 -6.41 32.40 -20.76
N GLY A 444 -5.12 32.20 -20.47
CA GLY A 444 -4.45 30.93 -20.59
C GLY A 444 -5.07 29.91 -19.66
N SER A 445 -5.70 28.88 -20.24
CA SER A 445 -6.02 27.65 -19.52
C SER A 445 -4.73 27.09 -18.92
N ASN A 446 -4.72 26.94 -17.59
CA ASN A 446 -3.70 26.20 -16.88
C ASN A 446 -3.73 24.74 -17.36
N SER A 447 -2.82 24.40 -18.27
CA SER A 447 -2.43 23.01 -18.53
C SER A 447 -1.88 22.43 -17.24
N PHE A 448 -2.71 21.66 -16.53
CA PHE A 448 -2.23 20.66 -15.59
C PHE A 448 -1.54 19.55 -16.40
N VAL A 449 -0.27 19.78 -16.73
CA VAL A 449 0.68 18.73 -17.03
C VAL A 449 0.93 17.99 -15.72
N ILE A 450 0.17 16.93 -15.48
CA ILE A 450 0.56 15.89 -14.54
C ILE A 450 1.73 15.18 -15.21
N ASN A 451 2.93 15.67 -14.94
CA ASN A 451 4.14 14.97 -15.31
C ASN A 451 4.11 13.65 -14.54
N LYS A 452 4.05 12.54 -15.28
CA LYS A 452 4.20 11.19 -14.73
C LYS A 452 5.62 11.06 -14.19
N THR A 453 5.87 11.57 -12.99
CA THR A 453 7.05 11.18 -12.23
C THR A 453 6.69 9.88 -11.52
N PRO A 454 7.41 8.78 -11.76
CA PRO A 454 7.12 7.53 -11.11
C PRO A 454 7.39 7.69 -9.62
N LEU A 455 6.42 7.29 -8.81
CA LEU A 455 6.47 7.23 -7.35
C LEU A 455 7.42 6.12 -6.86
N LEU A 456 8.59 5.95 -7.50
CA LEU A 456 9.55 4.87 -7.29
C LEU A 456 10.88 5.31 -6.64
N ILE A 457 11.09 6.62 -6.39
CA ILE A 457 12.34 7.10 -5.78
C ILE A 457 12.33 7.06 -4.24
N ALA A 458 11.17 6.87 -3.60
CA ALA A 458 11.11 6.74 -2.13
C ALA A 458 11.49 5.34 -1.60
N PHE A 459 11.79 4.36 -2.47
CA PHE A 459 12.04 2.96 -2.09
C PHE A 459 13.50 2.50 -2.27
N LEU A 460 14.43 3.40 -2.61
CA LEU A 460 15.84 3.06 -2.89
C LEU A 460 16.86 3.67 -1.94
N LEU A 461 16.43 4.21 -0.81
CA LEU A 461 17.33 4.65 0.26
C LEU A 461 16.76 4.18 1.60
N PHE A 462 16.97 2.91 1.95
CA PHE A 462 17.31 2.40 3.29
C PHE A 462 17.62 0.90 3.22
#